data_AF-A0A0C9TYF1-F1
#
_entry.id   AF-A0A0C9TYF1-F1
#
_cell.length_a   1.000
_cell.length_b   1.000
_cell.length_c   1.000
_cell.angle_alpha   90.00
_cell.angle_beta   90.00
_cell.angle_gamma   90.00
#
_symmetry.space_group_name_H-M   'P 1'
#
loop_
_entity.id
_entity.type
_entity.pdbx_description
1 polymer ?
#
loop_
_entity_poly.entity_id
_entity_poly.type
_entity_poly.pdbx_seq_one_letter_code
_entity_poly.pdbx_strand_id
1 'polypeptide(L)'
;LDECEKSFIAAQKKIAKASSKHFADTGLMGLLCRHGRLLCVVNLTSAGEKQFYAFALLEWLFQQLPDDWHIGLLYDIACQIDRS
;
A
#
# COMPACT_ATOMS: atom_id res chain seq x y z
N LEU A 1 -14.78 11.48 11.11
CA LEU A 1 -13.43 10.86 11.15
C LEU A 1 -13.50 9.49 11.83
N ASP A 2 -14.06 9.38 13.03
CA ASP A 2 -14.23 8.10 13.74
C ASP A 2 -15.12 7.07 13.03
N GLU A 3 -16.09 7.51 12.23
CA GLU A 3 -16.97 6.63 11.45
C GLU A 3 -16.22 5.96 10.29
N CYS A 4 -15.29 6.68 9.63
CA CYS A 4 -14.51 6.15 8.50
C CYS A 4 -13.46 5.12 8.96
N GLU A 5 -12.90 5.30 10.16
CA GLU A 5 -11.96 4.33 10.74
C GLU A 5 -12.64 3.00 11.11
N LYS A 6 -13.94 3.03 11.41
CA LYS A 6 -14.73 1.83 11.78
C LYS A 6 -15.21 1.03 10.57
N SER A 7 -15.37 1.68 9.41
CA SER A 7 -15.84 1.01 8.17
C SER A 7 -14.75 0.25 7.42
N PHE A 8 -13.48 0.42 7.80
CA PHE A 8 -12.36 -0.26 7.16
C PHE A 8 -12.15 -1.66 7.77
N ILE A 9 -12.70 -2.69 7.11
CA ILE A 9 -12.41 -4.11 7.41
C ILE A 9 -11.12 -4.51 6.68
N ALA A 10 -10.02 -3.75 6.84
CA ALA A 10 -8.71 -4.17 6.39
C ALA A 10 -7.86 -4.49 7.60
N ALA A 11 -7.57 -5.79 7.75
CA ALA A 11 -6.79 -6.42 8.81
C ALA A 11 -7.27 -6.10 10.24
N GLN A 12 -7.48 -7.14 11.06
CA GLN A 12 -7.78 -6.97 12.47
C GLN A 12 -6.64 -6.20 13.17
N LYS A 13 -6.76 -4.86 13.30
CA LYS A 13 -5.79 -4.00 14.00
C LYS A 13 -5.47 -4.54 15.39
N LYS A 14 -6.44 -5.18 16.05
CA LYS A 14 -6.29 -5.82 17.37
C LYS A 14 -5.36 -7.05 17.36
N ILE A 15 -5.32 -7.84 16.28
CA ILE A 15 -4.40 -8.98 16.16
C ILE A 15 -2.99 -8.50 15.77
N ALA A 16 -2.88 -7.52 14.87
CA ALA A 16 -1.59 -6.93 14.52
C ALA A 16 -0.85 -6.34 15.73
N LYS A 17 -1.59 -5.75 16.69
CA LYS A 17 -1.00 -5.19 17.93
C LYS A 17 -0.61 -6.23 18.98
N ALA A 18 -1.15 -7.45 18.92
CA ALA A 18 -0.89 -8.54 19.87
C ALA A 18 0.03 -9.64 19.32
N SER A 19 0.15 -9.76 17.99
CA SER A 19 0.85 -10.85 17.29
C SER A 19 2.19 -10.45 16.65
N SER A 20 2.66 -9.22 16.85
CA SER A 20 3.95 -8.73 16.29
C SER A 20 5.19 -9.51 16.76
N LYS A 21 5.03 -10.49 17.66
CA LYS A 21 6.10 -11.41 18.09
C LYS A 21 6.35 -12.60 17.15
N HIS A 22 5.44 -12.92 16.21
CA HIS A 22 5.51 -14.17 15.44
C HIS A 22 5.57 -14.00 13.92
N PHE A 23 5.27 -12.81 13.38
CA PHE A 23 5.30 -12.56 11.94
C PHE A 23 6.09 -11.29 11.66
N ALA A 24 7.16 -11.41 10.86
CA ALA A 24 7.96 -10.28 10.40
C ALA A 24 7.16 -9.39 9.43
N ASP A 25 6.26 -10.01 8.66
CA ASP A 25 5.37 -9.35 7.71
C ASP A 25 3.94 -9.36 8.24
N THR A 26 3.31 -8.18 8.22
CA THR A 26 1.93 -7.96 8.71
C THR A 26 0.89 -8.00 7.59
N GLY A 27 1.34 -8.08 6.33
CA GLY A 27 0.49 -8.16 5.14
C GLY A 27 1.29 -7.99 3.84
N LEU A 28 0.59 -7.94 2.72
CA LEU A 28 1.15 -7.72 1.38
C LEU A 28 0.43 -6.55 0.71
N MET A 29 1.18 -5.71 0.00
CA MET A 29 0.63 -4.68 -0.88
C MET A 29 1.11 -4.94 -2.31
N GLY A 30 0.19 -4.96 -3.27
CA GLY A 30 0.46 -5.33 -4.65
C GLY A 30 0.19 -4.18 -5.62
N LEU A 31 1.00 -4.12 -6.68
CA LEU A 31 0.73 -3.35 -7.89
C LEU A 31 0.13 -4.29 -8.93
N LEU A 32 -1.07 -3.97 -9.42
CA LEU A 32 -1.77 -4.78 -10.41
C LEU A 32 -2.05 -3.95 -11.66
N CYS A 33 -2.01 -4.59 -12.83
CA CYS A 33 -2.51 -3.95 -14.04
C CYS A 33 -4.04 -3.91 -14.03
N ARG A 34 -4.61 -3.14 -14.97
CA ARG A 34 -6.07 -3.01 -15.17
C ARG A 34 -6.80 -4.35 -15.40
N HIS A 35 -6.09 -5.41 -15.79
CA HIS A 35 -6.67 -6.75 -15.99
C HIS A 35 -6.61 -7.63 -14.73
N GLY A 36 -6.17 -7.09 -13.58
CA GLY A 36 -6.03 -7.85 -12.35
C GLY A 36 -4.81 -8.78 -12.32
N ARG A 37 -3.85 -8.61 -13.23
CA ARG A 37 -2.57 -9.35 -13.17
C ARG A 37 -1.60 -8.61 -12.27
N LEU A 38 -1.00 -9.34 -11.35
CA LEU A 38 0.04 -8.85 -10.44
C LEU A 38 1.29 -8.45 -11.25
N LEU A 39 1.83 -7.26 -10.97
CA LEU A 39 3.07 -6.75 -11.54
C LEU A 39 4.21 -6.84 -10.52
N CYS A 40 3.93 -6.41 -9.28
CA CYS A 40 4.89 -6.42 -8.18
C CYS A 40 4.16 -6.51 -6.83
N VAL A 41 4.85 -7.00 -5.80
CA VAL A 41 4.35 -7.09 -4.43
C VAL A 41 5.45 -6.66 -3.45
N VAL A 42 5.04 -5.98 -2.38
CA VAL A 42 5.91 -5.63 -1.26
C VAL A 42 5.36 -6.18 0.04
N ASN A 43 6.27 -6.59 0.92
CA ASN A 43 5.93 -7.09 2.24
C ASN A 43 5.73 -5.92 3.21
N LEU A 44 4.62 -5.95 3.95
CA LEU A 44 4.31 -4.96 4.97
C LEU A 44 5.03 -5.31 6.28
N THR A 45 6.30 -4.95 6.36
CA THR A 45 7.18 -5.19 7.52
C THR A 45 6.91 -4.32 8.74
N SER A 46 6.04 -3.31 8.62
CA SER A 46 5.72 -2.37 9.70
C SER A 46 4.20 -2.26 9.90
N ALA A 47 3.79 -1.95 11.12
CA ALA A 47 2.38 -1.88 11.46
C ALA A 47 1.66 -0.78 10.66
N GLY A 48 0.58 -1.19 9.98
CA GLY A 48 -0.34 -0.31 9.26
C GLY A 48 -0.01 -0.17 7.76
N GLU A 49 -1.03 0.19 7.01
CA GLU A 49 -0.92 0.57 5.59
C GLU A 49 -0.25 1.93 5.50
N LYS A 50 1.09 1.95 5.41
CA LYS A 50 1.84 3.21 5.29
C LYS A 50 2.00 3.61 3.84
N GLN A 51 1.91 4.91 3.58
CA GLN A 51 2.07 5.50 2.24
C GLN A 51 3.40 5.15 1.55
N PHE A 52 4.47 4.92 2.33
CA PHE A 52 5.78 4.61 1.76
C PHE A 52 5.77 3.32 0.91
N TYR A 53 4.89 2.35 1.21
CA TYR A 53 4.76 1.14 0.40
C TYR A 53 4.18 1.45 -0.99
N ALA A 54 3.23 2.38 -1.08
CA ALA A 54 2.68 2.84 -2.36
C ALA A 54 3.75 3.55 -3.19
N PHE A 55 4.55 4.43 -2.56
CA PHE A 55 5.67 5.09 -3.23
C PHE A 55 6.74 4.12 -3.72
N ALA A 56 7.10 3.12 -2.91
CA ALA A 56 8.07 2.09 -3.32
C ALA A 56 7.58 1.30 -4.55
N LEU A 57 6.29 0.97 -4.63
CA LEU A 57 5.70 0.31 -5.80
C LEU A 57 5.70 1.22 -7.04
N LEU A 58 5.46 2.53 -6.87
CA LEU A 58 5.52 3.50 -7.96
C LEU A 58 6.95 3.70 -8.47
N GLU A 59 7.92 3.82 -7.58
CA GLU A 59 9.33 3.93 -7.94
C GLU A 59 9.80 2.70 -8.71
N TRP A 60 9.46 1.51 -8.21
CA TRP A 60 9.72 0.26 -8.94
C TRP A 60 9.08 0.28 -10.33
N LEU A 61 7.82 0.71 -10.44
CA LEU A 61 7.14 0.79 -11.74
C LEU A 61 7.85 1.73 -12.71
N PHE A 62 8.28 2.91 -12.26
CA PHE A 62 8.97 3.87 -13.11
C PHE A 62 10.30 3.34 -13.61
N GLN A 63 11.05 2.57 -12.80
CA GLN A 63 12.26 1.89 -13.24
C GLN A 63 12.03 0.81 -14.31
N GLN A 64 10.80 0.28 -14.43
CA GLN A 64 10.45 -0.71 -15.46
C GLN A 64 9.89 -0.08 -16.73
N LEU A 65 9.60 1.21 -16.73
CA LEU A 65 9.04 1.93 -17.88
C LEU A 65 10.14 2.73 -18.59
N PRO A 66 9.99 2.99 -19.90
CA PRO A 66 10.92 3.86 -20.61
C PRO A 66 10.91 5.30 -20.05
N ASP A 67 12.10 5.91 -19.97
CA ASP A 67 12.28 7.26 -19.40
C ASP A 67 11.58 8.38 -20.19
N ASP A 68 11.24 8.13 -21.45
CA ASP A 68 10.56 9.09 -22.33
C ASP A 68 9.02 9.07 -22.19
N TRP A 69 8.48 8.20 -21.33
CA TRP A 69 7.04 8.10 -21.11
C TRP A 69 6.55 9.16 -20.13
N HIS A 70 5.47 9.84 -20.52
CA HIS A 70 4.72 10.71 -19.61
C HIS A 70 3.72 9.88 -18.81
N ILE A 71 3.93 9.81 -17.50
CA ILE A 71 3.11 9.00 -16.60
C ILE A 71 2.21 9.91 -15.76
N GLY A 72 0.91 9.60 -15.75
CA GLY A 72 -0.08 10.23 -14.88
C GLY A 72 -0.54 9.28 -13.78
N LEU A 73 -0.72 9.80 -12.55
CA LEU A 73 -1.23 9.05 -11.41
C LEU A 73 -2.61 9.58 -11.00
N LEU A 74 -3.57 8.66 -10.91
CA LEU A 74 -4.85 8.91 -10.25
C LEU A 74 -4.80 8.27 -8.87
N TYR A 75 -5.20 9.01 -7.84
CA TYR A 75 -5.28 8.52 -6.47
C TYR A 75 -6.64 8.84 -5.86
N ASP A 76 -7.05 8.01 -4.90
CA ASP A 76 -8.26 8.27 -4.13
C ASP A 76 -8.00 9.44 -3.18
N ILE A 77 -8.82 10.49 -3.25
CA ILE A 77 -8.70 11.68 -2.40
C ILE A 77 -8.89 11.38 -0.91
N ALA A 78 -9.58 10.28 -0.57
CA ALA A 78 -9.71 9.81 0.80
C ALA A 78 -8.43 9.11 1.31
N CYS A 79 -7.59 8.60 0.41
CA CYS A 79 -6.28 8.04 0.74
C CYS A 79 -5.26 9.18 0.86
N GLN A 80 -4.93 9.56 2.09
CA GLN A 80 -3.97 10.64 2.33
C GLN A 80 -2.55 10.21 1.94
N ILE A 81 -2.01 10.89 0.93
CA ILE A 81 -0.62 10.75 0.43
C ILE A 81 0.31 11.80 1.05
N ASP A 82 -0.27 12.87 1.57
CA ASP A 82 0.45 13.92 2.30
C ASP A 82 -0.19 14.11 3.66
N ARG A 83 0.57 13.80 4.70
CA ARG A 83 0.25 14.15 6.08
C ARG A 83 1.58 14.53 6.73
N SER A 84 1.90 15.82 6.67
CA SER A 84 2.98 16.44 7.43
C SER A 84 2.76 16.29 8.93
#